data_AF-A0A3D0STE0-F1
#
_entry.id   AF-A0A3D0STE0-F1
#
_cell.length_a   1.000
_cell.length_b   1.000
_cell.length_c   1.000
_cell.angle_alpha   90.00
_cell.angle_beta   90.00
_cell.angle_gamma   90.00
#
_symmetry.space_group_name_H-M   'P 1'
#
loop_
_entity.id
_entity.type
_entity.pdbx_description
1 polymer ?
#
loop_
_entity_poly.entity_id
_entity_poly.type
_entity_poly.pdbx_seq_one_letter_code
_entity_poly.pdbx_strand_id
1 'polypeptide(L)'
;MGRRWIMVELGEHCHTHIIPRLQKVIDGKDPGGISKAVNWQGGGGFRYYRLAPSLLEKDKWGNWVINHDYNAAMLAEALCKLEGFTYAPSDAMYWQHGHSTERDFVYVTTASLTHEQLQQLADEVGPDRTLLVLCTAFRSRGEFSNLTVKKIPKHVLSRCEWGHDDYSLRVENLPKAPPKPGQQGLFDGEETQ
;
A
#
# COMPACT_ATOMS: atom_id res chain seq x y z
N MET A 1 -24.21 7.62 -13.01
CA MET A 1 -22.91 7.57 -13.74
C MET A 1 -22.07 6.34 -13.38
N GLY A 2 -22.01 5.89 -12.12
CA GLY A 2 -21.41 4.59 -11.76
C GLY A 2 -19.91 4.43 -12.05
N ARG A 3 -19.20 5.52 -12.33
CA ARG A 3 -17.77 5.50 -12.69
C ARG A 3 -16.91 5.47 -11.42
N ARG A 4 -15.80 4.73 -11.50
CA ARG A 4 -14.71 4.75 -10.52
C ARG A 4 -13.58 5.62 -11.06
N TRP A 5 -12.94 6.38 -10.21
CA TRP A 5 -11.87 7.31 -10.58
C TRP A 5 -10.75 7.25 -9.55
N ILE A 6 -9.54 7.58 -10.00
CA ILE A 6 -8.37 7.83 -9.16
C ILE A 6 -7.84 9.19 -9.60
N MET A 7 -7.64 10.08 -8.64
CA MET A 7 -7.06 11.40 -8.87
C MET A 7 -5.75 11.47 -8.10
N VAL A 8 -4.71 11.98 -8.76
CA VAL A 8 -3.40 12.22 -8.17
C VAL A 8 -3.13 13.71 -8.33
N GLU A 9 -2.70 14.34 -7.24
CA GLU A 9 -2.52 15.79 -7.20
C GLU A 9 -1.30 16.14 -6.34
N LEU A 10 -0.58 17.21 -6.72
CA LEU A 10 0.67 17.60 -6.07
C LEU A 10 0.56 18.97 -5.38
N GLY A 11 0.52 18.98 -4.05
CA GLY A 11 0.59 20.21 -3.25
C GLY A 11 -0.76 20.69 -2.72
N GLU A 12 -0.77 21.93 -2.21
CA GLU A 12 -1.86 22.44 -1.35
C GLU A 12 -3.21 22.63 -2.04
N HIS A 13 -3.25 22.66 -3.37
CA HIS A 13 -4.52 22.73 -4.11
C HIS A 13 -5.36 21.46 -3.95
N CYS A 14 -4.74 20.33 -3.60
CA CYS A 14 -5.48 19.14 -3.20
C CYS A 14 -6.40 19.43 -2.00
N HIS A 15 -5.88 20.13 -0.99
CA HIS A 15 -6.62 20.48 0.22
C HIS A 15 -7.58 21.65 0.02
N THR A 16 -7.14 22.66 -0.72
CA THR A 16 -7.89 23.92 -0.85
C THR A 16 -8.96 23.89 -1.94
N HIS A 17 -8.78 23.10 -3.00
CA HIS A 17 -9.68 23.08 -4.16
C HIS A 17 -10.31 21.71 -4.42
N ILE A 18 -9.50 20.65 -4.47
CA ILE A 18 -9.95 19.32 -4.88
C ILE A 18 -10.89 18.71 -3.84
N ILE A 19 -10.47 18.61 -2.58
CA ILE A 19 -11.29 18.04 -1.50
C ILE A 19 -12.65 18.77 -1.37
N PRO A 20 -12.70 20.11 -1.24
CA PRO A 20 -13.96 20.82 -1.13
C PRO A 20 -14.87 20.65 -2.35
N ARG A 21 -14.29 20.60 -3.55
CA ARG A 21 -15.07 20.34 -4.77
C ARG A 21 -15.65 18.94 -4.77
N LEU A 22 -14.85 17.91 -4.45
CA LEU A 22 -15.32 16.52 -4.43
C LEU A 22 -16.45 16.32 -3.41
N GLN A 23 -16.35 16.95 -2.24
CA GLN A 23 -17.44 16.99 -1.28
C GLN A 23 -18.70 17.64 -1.86
N LYS A 24 -18.59 18.78 -2.55
CA LYS A 24 -19.74 19.39 -3.24
C LYS A 24 -20.34 18.48 -4.31
N VAL A 25 -19.52 17.76 -5.07
CA VAL A 25 -20.01 16.79 -6.06
C VAL A 25 -20.76 15.67 -5.37
N ILE A 26 -20.22 15.08 -4.31
CA ILE A 26 -20.87 14.01 -3.54
C ILE A 26 -22.16 14.50 -2.88
N ASP A 27 -22.19 15.74 -2.40
CA ASP A 27 -23.38 16.37 -1.82
C ASP A 27 -24.44 16.77 -2.85
N GLY A 28 -24.16 16.64 -4.16
CA GLY A 28 -25.05 17.12 -5.23
C GLY A 28 -25.11 18.65 -5.35
N LYS A 29 -24.18 19.36 -4.72
CA LYS A 29 -24.14 20.84 -4.63
C LYS A 29 -23.18 21.48 -5.64
N ASP A 30 -22.43 20.69 -6.44
CA ASP A 30 -21.55 21.22 -7.49
C ASP A 30 -22.34 21.53 -8.77
N PRO A 31 -22.54 22.82 -9.14
CA PRO A 31 -23.25 23.20 -10.35
C PRO A 31 -22.40 23.08 -11.62
N GLY A 32 -21.11 22.73 -11.49
CA GLY A 32 -20.15 22.68 -12.59
C GLY A 32 -20.24 21.40 -13.44
N GLY A 33 -19.44 21.38 -14.52
CA GLY A 33 -19.30 20.20 -15.40
C GLY A 33 -20.63 19.77 -16.05
N ILE A 34 -20.87 18.46 -16.09
CA ILE A 34 -22.06 17.86 -16.71
C ILE A 34 -23.20 17.61 -15.72
N SER A 35 -23.11 18.09 -14.47
CA SER A 35 -24.07 17.80 -13.39
C SER A 35 -25.52 18.05 -13.81
N LYS A 36 -25.79 19.17 -14.50
CA LYS A 36 -27.13 19.50 -15.03
C LYS A 36 -27.56 18.55 -16.14
N ALA A 37 -26.68 18.25 -17.09
CA ALA A 37 -26.98 17.40 -18.24
C ALA A 37 -27.33 15.96 -17.84
N VAL A 38 -26.80 15.49 -16.71
CA VAL A 38 -27.06 14.13 -16.19
C VAL A 38 -27.99 14.12 -14.97
N ASN A 39 -28.59 15.26 -14.62
CA ASN A 39 -29.42 15.43 -13.44
C ASN A 39 -28.77 14.83 -12.17
N TRP A 40 -27.51 15.15 -11.92
CA TRP A 40 -26.74 14.60 -10.80
C TRP A 40 -27.31 15.07 -9.46
N GLN A 41 -27.65 14.12 -8.58
CA GLN A 41 -28.26 14.37 -7.26
C GLN A 41 -27.30 14.12 -6.09
N GLY A 42 -26.02 13.88 -6.36
CA GLY A 42 -25.05 13.47 -5.35
C GLY A 42 -24.95 11.95 -5.17
N GLY A 43 -24.15 11.55 -4.18
CA GLY A 43 -23.86 10.16 -3.82
C GLY A 43 -22.41 9.73 -4.02
N GLY A 44 -22.09 8.55 -3.50
CA GLY A 44 -20.75 7.97 -3.53
C GLY A 44 -19.85 8.45 -2.39
N GLY A 45 -18.56 8.29 -2.57
CA GLY A 45 -17.54 8.63 -1.60
C GLY A 45 -16.15 8.52 -2.21
N PHE A 46 -15.15 9.06 -1.52
CA PHE A 46 -13.76 8.88 -1.89
C PHE A 46 -12.93 8.54 -0.66
N ARG A 47 -11.82 7.87 -0.90
CA ARG A 47 -10.76 7.70 0.09
C ARG A 47 -9.66 8.68 -0.25
N TYR A 48 -9.17 9.37 0.77
CA TYR A 48 -8.06 10.30 0.65
C TYR A 48 -6.78 9.60 1.13
N TYR A 49 -5.75 9.64 0.30
CA TYR A 49 -4.43 9.08 0.63
C TYR A 49 -3.38 10.15 0.36
N ARG A 50 -2.39 10.22 1.24
CA ARG A 50 -1.17 11.01 1.05
C ARG A 50 0.00 10.06 0.82
N LEU A 51 0.85 10.37 -0.17
CA LEU A 51 2.08 9.64 -0.37
C LEU A 51 3.02 9.91 0.82
N ALA A 52 3.48 8.84 1.47
CA ALA A 52 4.46 8.93 2.55
C ALA A 52 5.86 9.20 1.96
N PRO A 53 6.81 9.70 2.78
CA PRO A 53 8.22 9.76 2.39
C PRO A 53 8.75 8.39 1.97
N SER A 54 9.92 8.35 1.31
CA SER A 54 10.59 7.09 1.01
C SER A 54 10.84 6.29 2.30
N LEU A 55 10.43 5.02 2.32
CA LEU A 55 10.61 4.12 3.48
C LEU A 55 12.08 3.92 3.85
N LEU A 56 12.94 3.84 2.83
CA LEU A 56 14.38 3.69 3.01
C LEU A 56 15.11 4.96 2.57
N GLU A 57 16.17 5.29 3.30
CA GLU A 57 17.12 6.34 2.97
C GLU A 57 18.55 5.84 3.17
N LYS A 58 19.53 6.55 2.58
CA LYS A 58 20.94 6.28 2.81
C LYS A 58 21.46 7.11 3.98
N ASP A 59 22.11 6.46 4.93
CA ASP A 59 22.85 7.15 5.96
C ASP A 59 24.11 7.85 5.38
N LYS A 60 24.82 8.60 6.24
CA LYS A 60 26.07 9.29 5.87
C LYS A 60 27.20 8.37 5.39
N TRP A 61 27.07 7.06 5.57
CA TRP A 61 28.02 6.04 5.14
C TRP A 61 27.51 5.24 3.93
N GLY A 62 26.34 5.57 3.38
CA GLY A 62 25.74 4.93 2.22
C GLY A 62 24.93 3.66 2.52
N ASN A 63 24.67 3.34 3.79
CA ASN A 63 23.85 2.18 4.15
C ASN A 63 22.36 2.52 4.08
N TRP A 64 21.56 1.57 3.60
CA TRP A 64 20.11 1.68 3.61
C TRP A 64 19.55 1.47 5.01
N VAL A 65 18.89 2.49 5.53
CA VAL A 65 18.22 2.51 6.83
C VAL A 65 16.75 2.88 6.65
N ILE A 66 15.92 2.54 7.65
CA ILE A 66 14.52 2.98 7.67
C ILE A 66 14.53 4.48 7.93
N ASN A 67 13.80 5.24 7.10
CA ASN A 67 13.68 6.69 7.24
C ASN A 67 13.11 7.06 8.62
N HIS A 68 13.74 8.03 9.28
CA HIS A 68 13.37 8.49 10.61
C HIS A 68 11.97 9.11 10.71
N ASP A 69 11.39 9.58 9.60
CA ASP A 69 10.03 10.11 9.54
C ASP A 69 8.95 9.02 9.71
N TYR A 70 9.33 7.73 9.61
CA TYR A 70 8.40 6.63 9.81
C TYR A 70 8.18 6.33 11.30
N ASN A 71 6.93 6.43 11.73
CA ASN A 71 6.49 5.80 12.98
C ASN A 71 6.17 4.30 12.79
N ALA A 72 5.97 3.59 13.89
CA ALA A 72 5.71 2.15 13.88
C ALA A 72 4.46 1.75 13.08
N ALA A 73 3.38 2.54 13.15
CA ALA A 73 2.14 2.26 12.44
C ALA A 73 2.30 2.46 10.92
N MET A 74 2.96 3.54 10.49
CA MET A 74 3.28 3.79 9.08
C MET A 74 4.18 2.70 8.51
N LEU A 75 5.16 2.25 9.29
CA LEU A 75 6.07 1.17 8.90
C LEU A 75 5.30 -0.14 8.73
N ALA A 76 4.43 -0.47 9.68
CA ALA A 76 3.57 -1.65 9.61
C ALA A 76 2.65 -1.60 8.39
N GLU A 77 1.98 -0.48 8.15
CA GLU A 77 1.09 -0.31 6.99
C GLU A 77 1.85 -0.43 5.66
N ALA A 78 3.03 0.21 5.54
CA ALA A 78 3.85 0.16 4.34
C ALA A 78 4.32 -1.27 4.04
N LEU A 79 4.82 -1.98 5.07
CA LEU A 79 5.30 -3.35 4.91
C LEU A 79 4.18 -4.35 4.66
N CYS A 80 3.00 -4.16 5.26
CA CYS A 80 1.83 -4.95 4.93
C CYS A 80 1.52 -4.84 3.42
N LYS A 81 1.44 -3.61 2.90
CA LYS A 81 1.16 -3.38 1.47
C LYS A 81 2.24 -3.96 0.56
N LEU A 82 3.51 -3.81 0.91
CA LEU A 82 4.62 -4.36 0.13
C LEU A 82 4.60 -5.89 0.06
N GLU A 83 4.15 -6.56 1.12
CA GLU A 83 4.02 -8.02 1.18
C GLU A 83 2.67 -8.55 0.68
N GLY A 84 1.74 -7.68 0.29
CA GLY A 84 0.40 -8.09 -0.14
C GLY A 84 -0.55 -8.44 1.01
N PHE A 85 -0.23 -8.03 2.24
CA PHE A 85 -1.10 -8.16 3.41
C PHE A 85 -2.05 -6.97 3.50
N THR A 86 -3.25 -7.23 3.97
CA THR A 86 -4.19 -6.18 4.37
C THR A 86 -3.78 -5.66 5.74
N TYR A 87 -3.41 -4.38 5.83
CA TYR A 87 -3.15 -3.72 7.11
C TYR A 87 -4.45 -3.63 7.92
N ALA A 88 -4.47 -4.30 9.07
CA ALA A 88 -5.62 -4.43 9.95
C ALA A 88 -5.10 -4.80 11.35
N PRO A 89 -4.53 -3.82 12.08
CA PRO A 89 -3.97 -4.09 13.40
C PRO A 89 -5.05 -4.54 14.38
N SER A 90 -4.72 -5.51 15.22
CA SER A 90 -5.60 -6.05 16.25
C SER A 90 -5.43 -5.31 17.58
N ASP A 91 -6.55 -4.96 18.23
CA ASP A 91 -6.54 -4.39 19.58
C ASP A 91 -6.24 -5.44 20.66
N ALA A 92 -6.38 -6.73 20.35
CA ALA A 92 -6.18 -7.83 21.29
C ALA A 92 -4.81 -8.52 21.14
N MET A 93 -4.29 -8.61 19.91
CA MET A 93 -3.03 -9.29 19.60
C MET A 93 -2.01 -8.27 19.10
N TYR A 94 -1.04 -7.93 19.95
CA TYR A 94 -0.03 -6.92 19.64
C TYR A 94 0.81 -7.25 18.39
N TRP A 95 0.97 -8.54 18.06
CA TRP A 95 1.75 -8.97 16.91
C TRP A 95 0.95 -9.02 15.60
N GLN A 96 -0.38 -8.90 15.66
CA GLN A 96 -1.24 -8.99 14.49
C GLN A 96 -1.43 -7.60 13.87
N HIS A 97 -0.50 -7.17 13.01
CA HIS A 97 -0.58 -5.87 12.33
C HIS A 97 -1.36 -5.93 11.00
N GLY A 98 -1.47 -7.12 10.41
CA GLY A 98 -2.22 -7.36 9.19
C GLY A 98 -2.36 -8.83 8.88
N HIS A 99 -3.14 -9.14 7.86
CA HIS A 99 -3.41 -10.52 7.43
C HIS A 99 -3.49 -10.64 5.90
N SER A 100 -3.09 -11.79 5.38
CA SER A 100 -3.25 -12.16 3.97
C SER A 100 -4.40 -13.15 3.81
N THR A 101 -4.48 -14.13 4.73
CA THR A 101 -5.60 -15.09 4.86
C THR A 101 -6.09 -15.13 6.31
N GLU A 102 -7.03 -16.00 6.62
CA GLU A 102 -7.53 -16.22 7.99
C GLU A 102 -6.49 -16.81 8.96
N ARG A 103 -5.42 -17.41 8.43
CA ARG A 103 -4.35 -18.05 9.22
C ARG A 103 -2.98 -17.44 9.00
N ASP A 104 -2.84 -16.47 8.11
CA ASP A 104 -1.56 -15.89 7.73
C ASP A 104 -1.48 -14.40 8.09
N PHE A 105 -0.57 -14.08 8.99
CA PHE A 105 -0.45 -12.78 9.65
C PHE A 105 0.93 -12.16 9.47
N VAL A 106 1.03 -10.86 9.70
CA VAL A 106 2.30 -10.12 9.69
C VAL A 106 2.50 -9.33 10.97
N TYR A 107 3.70 -9.44 11.52
CA TYR A 107 4.21 -8.63 12.63
C TYR A 107 5.39 -7.79 12.16
N VAL A 108 5.35 -6.50 12.47
CA VAL A 108 6.39 -5.54 12.05
C VAL A 108 6.95 -4.85 13.28
N THR A 109 8.26 -4.86 13.46
CA THR A 109 8.90 -4.18 14.59
C THR A 109 10.23 -3.54 14.20
N THR A 110 10.57 -2.40 14.81
CA THR A 110 11.89 -1.79 14.69
C THR A 110 12.89 -2.38 15.68
N ALA A 111 12.44 -3.21 16.62
CA ALA A 111 13.29 -3.83 17.63
C ALA A 111 14.11 -4.99 17.06
N SER A 112 15.22 -5.27 17.75
CA SER A 112 15.99 -6.50 17.52
C SER A 112 15.39 -7.65 18.32
N LEU A 113 15.08 -8.77 17.66
CA LEU A 113 14.47 -9.93 18.31
C LEU A 113 15.50 -10.99 18.71
N THR A 114 15.45 -11.47 19.95
CA THR A 114 16.26 -12.60 20.44
C THR A 114 15.61 -13.94 20.11
N HIS A 115 16.37 -15.02 20.22
CA HIS A 115 15.83 -16.37 20.00
C HIS A 115 14.72 -16.72 21.00
N GLU A 116 14.86 -16.30 22.27
CA GLU A 116 13.85 -16.52 23.31
C GLU A 116 12.55 -15.76 23.00
N GLN A 117 12.64 -14.51 22.55
CA GLN A 117 11.47 -13.73 22.14
C GLN A 117 10.77 -14.35 20.92
N LEU A 118 11.54 -14.85 19.95
CA LEU A 118 10.98 -15.53 18.78
C LEU A 118 10.32 -16.85 19.17
N GLN A 119 10.89 -17.61 20.11
CA GLN A 119 10.27 -18.83 20.61
C GLN A 119 8.94 -18.54 21.33
N GLN A 120 8.93 -17.55 22.22
CA GLN A 120 7.70 -17.13 22.89
C GLN A 120 6.63 -16.69 21.87
N LEU A 121 7.02 -15.92 20.85
CA LEU A 121 6.11 -15.50 19.79
C LEU A 121 5.59 -16.70 18.98
N ALA A 122 6.41 -17.71 18.70
CA ALA A 122 6.00 -18.92 18.01
C ALA A 122 4.94 -19.68 18.82
N ASP A 123 5.13 -19.76 20.14
CA ASP A 123 4.19 -20.42 21.05
C ASP A 123 2.85 -19.66 21.15
N GLU A 124 2.90 -18.31 21.20
CA GLU A 124 1.71 -17.43 21.21
C GLU A 124 0.91 -17.50 19.89
N VAL A 125 1.59 -17.60 18.75
CA VAL A 125 0.96 -17.77 17.44
C VAL A 125 0.34 -19.16 17.33
N GLY A 126 0.97 -20.18 17.90
CA GLY A 126 0.50 -21.55 17.87
C GLY A 126 0.60 -22.21 16.49
N PRO A 127 0.29 -23.52 16.39
CA PRO A 127 0.59 -24.33 15.20
C PRO A 127 -0.37 -24.09 14.03
N ASP A 128 -1.56 -23.56 14.26
CA ASP A 128 -2.60 -23.40 13.23
C ASP A 128 -2.48 -22.13 12.39
N ARG A 129 -1.55 -21.24 12.76
CA ARG A 129 -1.35 -19.92 12.15
C ARG A 129 0.09 -19.75 11.72
N THR A 130 0.32 -18.96 10.67
CA THR A 130 1.63 -18.53 10.23
C THR A 130 1.82 -17.04 10.51
N LEU A 131 3.04 -16.66 10.88
CA LEU A 131 3.39 -15.27 11.12
C LEU A 131 4.68 -14.90 10.37
N LEU A 132 4.56 -13.91 9.49
CA LEU A 132 5.69 -13.21 8.89
C LEU A 132 6.16 -12.10 9.85
N VAL A 133 7.36 -12.25 10.39
CA VAL A 133 7.99 -11.27 11.27
C VAL A 133 9.01 -10.43 10.49
N LEU A 134 8.73 -9.15 10.36
CA LEU A 134 9.63 -8.17 9.73
C LEU A 134 10.27 -7.31 10.83
N CYS A 135 11.58 -7.46 11.00
CA CYS A 135 12.35 -6.75 12.03
C CYS A 135 13.60 -6.09 11.45
N THR A 136 14.24 -5.20 12.20
CA THR A 136 15.52 -4.59 11.79
C THR A 136 16.68 -5.58 11.94
N ALA A 137 16.65 -6.38 13.01
CA ALA A 137 17.61 -7.45 13.25
C ALA A 137 16.99 -8.56 14.09
N PHE A 138 17.56 -9.76 13.99
CA PHE A 138 17.20 -10.88 14.85
C PHE A 138 18.40 -11.82 15.03
N ARG A 139 18.35 -12.61 16.10
CA ARG A 139 19.24 -13.75 16.33
C ARG A 139 18.38 -14.99 16.54
N SER A 140 18.42 -15.94 15.61
CA SER A 140 17.79 -17.26 15.79
C SER A 140 18.85 -18.34 15.80
N ARG A 141 18.67 -19.36 16.64
CA ARG A 141 19.48 -20.59 16.71
C ARG A 141 18.78 -21.81 16.11
N GLY A 142 17.54 -21.67 15.64
CA GLY A 142 16.72 -22.74 15.09
C GLY A 142 15.69 -22.25 14.08
N GLU A 143 15.06 -23.20 13.40
CA GLU A 143 13.92 -22.95 12.51
C GLU A 143 12.61 -23.10 13.29
N PHE A 144 11.63 -22.26 12.96
CA PHE A 144 10.29 -22.31 13.50
C PHE A 144 9.35 -22.81 12.42
N SER A 145 8.42 -23.72 12.74
CA SER A 145 7.47 -24.26 11.76
C SER A 145 6.41 -23.25 11.34
N ASN A 146 6.09 -22.29 12.21
CA ASN A 146 5.01 -21.31 12.04
C ASN A 146 5.48 -19.85 11.92
N LEU A 147 6.79 -19.57 12.09
CA LEU A 147 7.35 -18.22 11.95
C LEU A 147 8.29 -18.11 10.75
N THR A 148 8.12 -17.05 9.96
CA THR A 148 9.10 -16.61 8.97
C THR A 148 9.67 -15.26 9.39
N VAL A 149 10.97 -15.19 9.69
CA VAL A 149 11.60 -13.94 10.16
C VAL A 149 12.50 -13.35 9.08
N LYS A 150 12.27 -12.08 8.68
CA LYS A 150 13.07 -11.38 7.67
C LYS A 150 13.51 -10.00 8.14
N LYS A 151 14.67 -9.55 7.64
CA LYS A 151 15.20 -8.20 7.92
C LYS A 151 14.64 -7.17 6.95
N ILE A 152 14.05 -6.09 7.46
CA ILE A 152 13.31 -5.10 6.66
C ILE A 152 14.14 -4.52 5.50
N PRO A 153 15.30 -3.85 5.71
CA PRO A 153 15.94 -3.13 4.61
C PRO A 153 16.35 -4.09 3.49
N LYS A 154 17.00 -5.21 3.83
CA LYS A 154 17.41 -6.23 2.84
C LYS A 154 16.24 -6.84 2.09
N HIS A 155 15.09 -7.00 2.74
CA HIS A 155 13.92 -7.67 2.17
C HIS A 155 13.15 -6.77 1.19
N VAL A 156 13.08 -5.46 1.46
CA VAL A 156 12.33 -4.52 0.63
C VAL A 156 13.18 -3.82 -0.44
N LEU A 157 14.51 -3.88 -0.33
CA LEU A 157 15.43 -3.18 -1.22
C LEU A 157 15.21 -3.47 -2.70
N SER A 158 14.94 -4.72 -3.08
CA SER A 158 14.76 -5.12 -4.49
C SER A 158 13.35 -4.89 -5.03
N ARG A 159 12.40 -4.49 -4.20
CA ARG A 159 10.99 -4.37 -4.61
C ARG A 159 10.63 -3.00 -5.18
N CYS A 160 11.38 -1.96 -4.80
CA CYS A 160 11.07 -0.58 -5.16
C CYS A 160 12.34 0.24 -5.38
N GLU A 161 12.17 1.40 -6.01
CA GLU A 161 13.16 2.47 -6.02
C GLU A 161 13.05 3.28 -4.71
N TRP A 162 14.17 3.72 -4.16
CA TRP A 162 14.24 4.36 -2.84
C TRP A 162 15.13 5.60 -2.89
N GLY A 163 14.88 6.56 -1.99
CA GLY A 163 15.71 7.76 -1.85
C GLY A 163 15.56 8.75 -3.01
N HIS A 164 14.47 8.65 -3.77
CA HIS A 164 14.09 9.60 -4.80
C HIS A 164 12.96 10.48 -4.29
N ASP A 165 13.20 11.79 -4.27
CA ASP A 165 12.20 12.82 -3.98
C ASP A 165 11.98 13.73 -5.21
N ASP A 166 12.69 13.42 -6.30
CA ASP A 166 12.40 13.90 -7.63
C ASP A 166 11.28 13.04 -8.21
N TYR A 167 10.12 13.66 -8.46
CA TYR A 167 8.91 13.01 -8.98
C TYR A 167 9.06 12.33 -10.37
N SER A 168 10.29 12.11 -10.84
CA SER A 168 10.68 11.25 -11.97
C SER A 168 10.79 9.79 -11.53
N LEU A 169 9.69 9.20 -11.06
CA LEU A 169 9.64 7.78 -10.71
C LEU A 169 9.66 6.94 -12.00
N ARG A 170 10.70 6.12 -12.19
CA ARG A 170 10.77 5.15 -13.28
C ARG A 170 10.41 3.78 -12.74
N VAL A 171 9.12 3.49 -12.64
CA VAL A 171 8.69 2.19 -12.13
C VAL A 171 8.99 1.09 -13.15
N GLU A 172 10.14 0.42 -13.01
CA GLU A 172 10.61 -0.64 -13.92
C GLU A 172 9.66 -1.85 -13.99
N ASN A 173 8.88 -2.07 -12.92
CA ASN A 173 8.02 -3.25 -12.74
C ASN A 173 6.52 -2.97 -12.92
N LEU A 174 6.12 -2.00 -13.77
CA LEU A 174 4.70 -1.80 -14.04
C LEU A 174 4.08 -3.03 -14.72
N PRO A 175 2.95 -3.57 -14.21
CA PRO A 175 2.24 -4.63 -14.89
C PRO A 175 1.80 -4.14 -16.28
N LYS A 176 1.94 -5.00 -17.29
CA LYS A 176 1.53 -4.67 -18.66
C LYS A 176 0.05 -4.30 -18.66
N ALA A 177 -0.27 -3.16 -19.27
CA ALA A 177 -1.65 -2.73 -19.43
C ALA A 177 -2.46 -3.86 -20.09
N PRO A 178 -3.70 -4.14 -19.61
CA PRO A 178 -4.56 -5.11 -20.27
C PRO A 178 -4.77 -4.70 -21.73
N PRO A 179 -4.91 -5.67 -22.66
CA PRO A 179 -5.14 -5.35 -24.06
C PRO A 179 -6.36 -4.45 -24.19
N LYS A 180 -6.21 -3.34 -24.93
CA LYS A 180 -7.31 -2.42 -25.19
C LYS A 180 -8.45 -3.22 -25.85
N PRO A 181 -9.69 -3.15 -25.35
CA PRO A 181 -10.83 -3.73 -26.07
C PRO A 181 -10.82 -3.15 -27.48
N GLY A 182 -10.75 -4.02 -28.48
CA GLY A 182 -10.75 -3.62 -29.88
C GLY A 182 -11.99 -2.79 -30.16
N GLN A 183 -11.79 -1.55 -30.60
CA GLN A 183 -12.87 -0.76 -31.17
C GLN A 183 -13.26 -1.46 -32.46
N GLN A 184 -14.40 -2.16 -32.46
CA GLN A 184 -14.96 -2.69 -33.71
C GLN A 184 -15.20 -1.50 -34.64
N GLY A 185 -14.48 -1.48 -35.76
CA GLY A 185 -14.71 -0.52 -36.83
C GLY A 185 -16.16 -0.65 -37.28
N LEU A 186 -16.91 0.44 -37.21
CA LEU A 186 -18.36 0.47 -37.47
C LEU A 186 -18.70 0.39 -38.98
N PHE A 187 -17.71 0.18 -39.85
CA PHE A 187 -17.85 0.26 -41.31
C PHE A 187 -16.88 -0.69 -42.03
N ASP A 188 -17.03 -2.00 -41.84
CA ASP A 188 -16.46 -3.00 -42.76
C ASP A 188 -17.62 -3.80 -43.36
N GLY A 189 -18.18 -3.30 -44.45
CA GLY A 189 -19.20 -4.03 -45.21
C GLY A 189 -20.08 -3.13 -46.04
N GLU A 190 -19.54 -2.54 -47.10
CA GLU A 190 -20.25 -2.29 -48.37
C GLU A 190 -19.26 -1.70 -49.38
N GLU A 191 -18.60 -2.57 -50.16
CA GLU A 191 -18.18 -2.23 -51.53
C GLU A 191 -17.82 -3.53 -52.27
N THR A 192 -18.80 -4.05 -53.02
CA THR A 192 -18.57 -4.79 -54.27
C THR A 192 -19.90 -4.90 -55.02
N GLN A 193 -20.09 -4.00 -55.98
CA GLN A 193 -20.82 -4.30 -57.22
C GLN A 193 -19.80 -4.53 -58.32
#